data_AF-A0A379M2H3-F1
#
_entry.id   AF-A0A379M2H3-F1
#
_cell.length_a   1.000
_cell.length_b   1.000
_cell.length_c   1.000
_cell.angle_alpha   90.00
_cell.angle_beta   90.00
_cell.angle_gamma   90.00
#
_symmetry.space_group_name_H-M   'P 1'
#
loop_
_entity.id
_entity.type
_entity.pdbx_description
1 polymer ?
#
loop_
_entity_poly.entity_id
_entity_poly.type
_entity_poly.pdbx_seq_one_letter_code
_entity_poly.pdbx_strand_id
1 'polypeptide(L)'
;MPHRRIFRTIFLHRTPTSHSNSFRDPYIFDFLDLDERAAERELEAALMTRLEQVLLELGHGFAFVGRQYHFTVDHDDFYIDLLFFNWIQSRFVVVELKIGRFEPEYAGKLGFYVSWVDENLRVADRHAPTIGILLCAGRNDNVVRYSLAGTTAPLAVANYTYDTLPEPIRELVPTDSELADAVDATWDELTPDRTDGDDPQS
;
A
#
# COMPACT_ATOMS: atom_id res chain seq x y z
N MET A 1 -51.10 -65.85 1.45
CA MET A 1 -50.88 -66.15 0.01
C MET A 1 -51.21 -64.89 -0.78
N PRO A 2 -50.51 -64.49 -1.86
CA PRO A 2 -49.55 -65.26 -2.66
C PRO A 2 -48.15 -64.61 -2.80
N HIS A 3 -47.19 -65.48 -3.12
CA HIS A 3 -45.90 -65.19 -3.73
C HIS A 3 -46.05 -64.66 -5.16
N ARG A 4 -45.08 -63.86 -5.62
CA ARG A 4 -44.57 -63.92 -7.01
C ARG A 4 -43.14 -63.40 -7.12
N ARG A 5 -42.24 -64.29 -7.54
CA ARG A 5 -40.86 -64.04 -7.99
C ARG A 5 -40.88 -63.36 -9.36
N ILE A 6 -39.92 -62.49 -9.68
CA ILE A 6 -39.34 -62.35 -11.03
C ILE A 6 -37.82 -62.13 -10.92
N PHE A 7 -37.10 -62.86 -11.76
CA PHE A 7 -35.66 -62.97 -11.95
C PHE A 7 -35.18 -62.09 -13.13
N ARG A 8 -33.85 -62.00 -13.31
CA ARG A 8 -33.08 -61.66 -14.56
C ARG A 8 -32.88 -60.14 -14.82
N THR A 9 -31.74 -59.58 -15.25
CA THR A 9 -30.63 -60.04 -16.13
C THR A 9 -29.40 -59.09 -16.04
N ILE A 10 -28.20 -59.67 -15.83
CA ILE A 10 -26.88 -59.52 -16.53
C ILE A 10 -26.36 -58.12 -16.99
N PHE A 11 -25.25 -57.71 -16.35
CA PHE A 11 -23.93 -57.21 -16.83
C PHE A 11 -23.80 -56.08 -17.87
N LEU A 12 -22.97 -55.07 -17.54
CA LEU A 12 -21.90 -54.52 -18.42
C LEU A 12 -20.86 -53.75 -17.59
N HIS A 13 -19.58 -54.04 -17.87
CA HIS A 13 -18.35 -53.45 -17.31
C HIS A 13 -18.24 -51.92 -17.48
N ARG A 14 -17.64 -51.24 -16.48
CA ARG A 14 -16.35 -50.49 -16.59
C ARG A 14 -16.00 -49.82 -15.24
N THR A 15 -14.73 -49.90 -14.86
CA THR A 15 -14.04 -49.27 -13.72
C THR A 15 -13.73 -47.78 -14.00
N PRO A 16 -12.96 -47.06 -13.17
CA PRO A 16 -13.17 -46.63 -11.78
C PRO A 16 -13.16 -45.08 -11.68
N THR A 17 -13.67 -44.46 -10.62
CA THR A 17 -13.30 -43.06 -10.30
C THR A 17 -13.11 -42.84 -8.80
N SER A 18 -11.83 -42.67 -8.47
CA SER A 18 -11.28 -41.93 -7.34
C SER A 18 -12.18 -40.78 -6.89
N HIS A 19 -12.44 -40.70 -5.59
CA HIS A 19 -12.74 -39.44 -4.92
C HIS A 19 -11.69 -39.24 -3.83
N SER A 20 -10.60 -38.58 -4.20
CA SER A 20 -9.63 -38.02 -3.26
C SER A 20 -10.30 -36.87 -2.50
N ASN A 21 -10.84 -37.16 -1.32
CA ASN A 21 -11.11 -36.14 -0.32
C ASN A 21 -9.77 -35.71 0.30
N SER A 22 -9.14 -34.69 -0.27
CA SER A 22 -8.10 -33.93 0.42
C SER A 22 -8.78 -32.91 1.32
N PHE A 23 -8.93 -33.26 2.60
CA PHE A 23 -9.10 -32.27 3.65
C PHE A 23 -7.84 -31.38 3.64
N ARG A 24 -7.97 -30.14 3.17
CA ARG A 24 -6.93 -29.12 3.35
C ARG A 24 -6.93 -28.75 4.83
N ASP A 25 -5.80 -28.97 5.49
CA ASP A 25 -5.63 -28.75 6.92
C ASP A 25 -5.63 -27.24 7.22
N PRO A 26 -6.60 -26.71 8.00
CA PRO A 26 -6.70 -25.27 8.30
C PRO A 26 -5.41 -24.69 8.89
N TYR A 27 -4.69 -25.50 9.68
CA TYR A 27 -3.45 -25.09 10.34
C TYR A 27 -2.31 -24.75 9.39
N ILE A 28 -2.27 -25.39 8.21
CA ILE A 28 -1.26 -25.08 7.19
C ILE A 28 -1.61 -23.77 6.48
N PHE A 29 -2.91 -23.51 6.28
CA PHE A 29 -3.39 -22.28 5.65
C PHE A 29 -3.18 -21.07 6.56
N ASP A 30 -3.45 -21.22 7.86
CA ASP A 30 -3.20 -20.17 8.86
C ASP A 30 -1.69 -19.88 8.99
N PHE A 31 -0.83 -20.90 8.94
CA PHE A 31 0.62 -20.71 8.99
C PHE A 31 1.17 -19.99 7.75
N LEU A 32 0.69 -20.36 6.56
CA LEU A 32 1.06 -19.69 5.31
C LEU A 32 0.56 -18.24 5.28
N ASP A 33 -0.66 -17.97 5.76
CA ASP A 33 -1.21 -16.60 5.89
C ASP A 33 -0.43 -15.78 6.94
N LEU A 34 0.05 -16.41 8.02
CA LEU A 34 0.91 -15.75 9.01
C LEU A 34 2.30 -15.40 8.45
N ASP A 35 2.91 -16.30 7.69
CA ASP A 35 4.20 -16.05 7.03
C ASP A 35 4.06 -14.98 5.93
N GLU A 36 2.97 -15.00 5.15
CA GLU A 36 2.67 -13.98 4.14
C GLU A 36 2.47 -12.59 4.78
N ARG A 37 1.72 -12.51 5.90
CA ARG A 37 1.55 -11.26 6.65
C ARG A 37 2.83 -10.77 7.30
N ALA A 38 3.70 -11.68 7.76
CA ALA A 38 5.00 -11.31 8.31
C ALA A 38 5.90 -10.71 7.22
N ALA A 39 5.96 -11.37 6.05
CA ALA A 39 6.71 -10.89 4.90
C ALA A 39 6.19 -9.53 4.39
N GLU A 40 4.86 -9.34 4.34
CA GLU A 40 4.25 -8.07 3.95
C GLU A 40 4.62 -6.93 4.92
N ARG A 41 4.62 -7.20 6.23
CA ARG A 41 5.00 -6.21 7.25
C ARG A 41 6.49 -5.88 7.23
N GLU A 42 7.34 -6.87 6.99
CA GLU A 42 8.78 -6.64 6.82
C GLU A 42 9.05 -5.77 5.59
N LEU A 43 8.37 -6.06 4.49
CA LEU A 43 8.42 -5.27 3.27
C LEU A 43 7.90 -3.83 3.49
N GLU A 44 6.77 -3.66 4.16
CA GLU A 44 6.22 -2.33 4.48
C GLU A 44 7.21 -1.54 5.34
N ALA A 45 7.81 -2.17 6.35
CA ALA A 45 8.79 -1.54 7.22
C ALA A 45 10.06 -1.14 6.48
N ALA A 46 10.55 -1.98 5.56
CA ALA A 46 11.71 -1.68 4.74
C ALA A 46 11.43 -0.54 3.75
N LEU A 47 10.28 -0.55 3.09
CA LEU A 47 9.83 0.53 2.21
C LEU A 47 9.68 1.84 2.97
N MET A 48 9.07 1.85 4.16
CA MET A 48 9.00 3.04 5.00
C MET A 48 10.39 3.57 5.35
N THR A 49 11.32 2.69 5.71
CA THR A 49 12.69 3.08 6.06
C THR A 49 13.43 3.69 4.86
N ARG A 50 13.29 3.10 3.66
CA ARG A 50 13.91 3.64 2.46
C ARG A 50 13.29 4.96 2.04
N LEU A 51 11.97 5.07 2.07
CA LEU A 51 11.26 6.31 1.73
C LEU A 51 11.65 7.45 2.67
N GLU A 52 11.80 7.16 3.96
CA GLU A 52 12.32 8.13 4.93
C GLU A 52 13.71 8.64 4.52
N GLN A 53 14.63 7.72 4.22
CA GLN A 53 15.99 8.07 3.79
C GLN A 53 15.99 8.89 2.51
N VAL A 54 15.26 8.45 1.48
CA VAL A 54 15.22 9.13 0.19
C VAL A 54 14.65 10.54 0.31
N LEU A 55 13.54 10.71 1.04
CA LEU A 55 12.96 12.04 1.26
C LEU A 55 13.93 12.99 1.99
N LEU A 56 14.77 12.46 2.89
CA LEU A 56 15.81 13.25 3.57
C LEU A 56 17.02 13.52 2.67
N GLU A 57 17.46 12.54 1.88
CA GLU A 57 18.64 12.63 0.99
C GLU A 57 18.42 13.55 -0.21
N LEU A 58 17.18 13.64 -0.70
CA LEU A 58 16.80 14.50 -1.81
C LEU A 58 17.04 16.00 -1.54
N GLY A 59 17.22 16.40 -0.28
CA GLY A 59 17.65 17.75 0.07
C GLY A 59 16.64 18.86 -0.26
N HIS A 60 15.41 18.52 -0.65
CA HIS A 60 14.33 19.45 -1.01
C HIS A 60 13.64 20.13 0.18
N GLY A 61 14.32 20.20 1.33
CA GLY A 61 13.81 20.89 2.49
C GLY A 61 12.98 20.04 3.45
N PHE A 62 13.05 18.71 3.35
CA PHE A 62 12.32 17.80 4.24
C PHE A 62 13.02 17.65 5.59
N ALA A 63 12.29 17.97 6.67
CA ALA A 63 12.65 17.65 8.04
C ALA A 63 11.73 16.54 8.55
N PHE A 64 12.32 15.49 9.11
CA PHE A 64 11.59 14.40 9.72
C PHE A 64 10.88 14.86 11.00
N VAL A 65 9.58 14.59 11.12
CA VAL A 65 8.78 14.87 12.32
C VAL A 65 8.51 13.57 13.09
N GLY A 66 8.17 12.50 12.41
CA GLY A 66 7.97 11.20 13.04
C GLY A 66 7.56 10.09 12.07
N ARG A 67 7.73 8.86 12.52
CA ARG A 67 7.31 7.63 11.85
C ARG A 67 6.27 6.93 12.72
N GLN A 68 5.23 6.36 12.09
CA GLN A 68 4.08 5.81 12.81
C GLN A 68 3.54 6.85 13.81
N TYR A 69 3.41 8.09 13.35
CA TYR A 69 3.04 9.23 14.18
C TYR A 69 1.62 9.01 14.70
N HIS A 70 1.54 8.76 15.99
CA HIS A 70 0.30 8.41 16.68
C HIS A 70 -0.50 9.67 17.02
N PHE A 71 -1.79 9.59 16.74
CA PHE A 71 -2.75 10.55 17.25
C PHE A 71 -4.09 9.87 17.54
N THR A 72 -4.91 10.50 18.36
CA THR A 72 -6.22 9.99 18.76
C THR A 72 -7.29 10.97 18.32
N VAL A 73 -8.38 10.45 17.77
CA VAL A 73 -9.62 11.21 17.57
C VAL A 73 -10.72 10.51 18.35
N ASP A 74 -11.33 11.23 19.27
CA ASP A 74 -12.25 10.71 20.29
C ASP A 74 -11.62 9.58 21.12
N HIS A 75 -11.84 8.32 20.71
CA HIS A 75 -11.37 7.11 21.39
C HIS A 75 -10.64 6.14 20.46
N ASP A 76 -10.46 6.52 19.20
CA ASP A 76 -9.81 5.70 18.19
C ASP A 76 -8.39 6.18 17.93
N ASP A 77 -7.46 5.23 17.85
CA ASP A 77 -6.05 5.47 17.58
C ASP A 77 -5.75 5.41 16.08
N PHE A 78 -5.01 6.41 15.62
CA PHE A 78 -4.59 6.55 14.23
C PHE A 78 -3.08 6.73 14.16
N TYR A 79 -2.52 6.29 13.03
CA TYR A 79 -1.09 6.29 12.79
C TYR A 79 -0.81 6.79 11.38
N ILE A 80 -0.04 7.86 11.28
CA ILE A 80 0.52 8.34 10.01
C ILE A 80 1.85 7.61 9.79
N ASP A 81 2.02 6.96 8.64
CA ASP A 81 3.23 6.16 8.38
C ASP A 81 4.50 7.00 8.48
N LEU A 82 4.56 8.13 7.77
CA LEU A 82 5.62 9.13 7.92
C LEU A 82 5.04 10.55 7.91
N LEU A 83 5.53 11.37 8.84
CA LEU A 83 5.22 12.79 8.92
C LEU A 83 6.50 13.60 8.77
N PHE A 84 6.47 14.55 7.84
CA PHE A 84 7.56 15.48 7.59
C PHE A 84 7.07 16.93 7.66
N PHE A 85 8.04 17.83 7.78
CA PHE A 85 7.86 19.26 7.54
C PHE A 85 8.80 19.71 6.42
N ASN A 86 8.27 20.35 5.39
CA ASN A 86 9.07 20.99 4.36
C ASN A 86 9.35 22.45 4.78
N TRP A 87 10.59 22.79 5.13
CA TRP A 87 10.93 24.13 5.62
C TRP A 87 11.07 25.17 4.50
N ILE A 88 11.35 24.75 3.27
CA ILE A 88 11.45 25.67 2.13
C ILE A 88 10.07 26.25 1.81
N GLN A 89 9.03 25.42 1.89
CA GLN A 89 7.65 25.85 1.67
C GLN A 89 6.84 26.07 2.94
N SER A 90 7.44 25.87 4.10
CA SER A 90 6.78 26.05 5.39
C SER A 90 5.47 25.26 5.48
N ARG A 91 5.48 23.93 5.23
CA ARG A 91 4.27 23.09 5.31
C ARG A 91 4.55 21.69 5.84
N PHE A 92 3.53 21.05 6.41
CA PHE A 92 3.61 19.63 6.73
C PHE A 92 3.38 18.77 5.48
N VAL A 93 3.97 17.58 5.49
CA VAL A 93 3.82 16.55 4.47
C VAL A 93 3.48 15.23 5.16
N VAL A 94 2.28 14.72 4.90
CA VAL A 94 1.79 13.42 5.37
C VAL A 94 2.09 12.39 4.29
N VAL A 95 2.71 11.27 4.65
CA VAL A 95 2.96 10.16 3.73
C VAL A 95 2.26 8.91 4.25
N GLU A 96 1.45 8.28 3.39
CA GLU A 96 0.80 6.98 3.61
C GLU A 96 1.35 5.98 2.59
N LEU A 97 1.76 4.80 3.07
CA LEU A 97 2.24 3.71 2.24
C LEU A 97 1.18 2.59 2.16
N LYS A 98 1.01 2.02 0.97
CA LYS A 98 0.18 0.84 0.74
C LYS A 98 0.90 -0.12 -0.19
N ILE A 99 0.97 -1.39 0.20
CA ILE A 99 1.44 -2.46 -0.68
C ILE A 99 0.26 -2.88 -1.56
N GLY A 100 0.51 -2.98 -2.87
CA GLY A 100 -0.49 -3.38 -3.84
C GLY A 100 -1.17 -2.21 -4.56
N ARG A 101 -2.36 -2.49 -5.09
CA ARG A 101 -3.07 -1.55 -5.97
C ARG A 101 -3.76 -0.46 -5.18
N PHE A 102 -3.86 0.71 -5.79
CA PHE A 102 -4.63 1.82 -5.24
C PHE A 102 -6.10 1.47 -5.03
N GLU A 103 -6.63 1.85 -3.87
CA GLU A 103 -8.06 1.82 -3.55
C GLU A 103 -8.55 3.21 -3.11
N PRO A 104 -9.78 3.62 -3.46
CA PRO A 104 -10.33 4.93 -3.09
C PRO A 104 -10.34 5.20 -1.57
N GLU A 105 -10.45 4.16 -0.75
CA GLU A 105 -10.45 4.26 0.71
C GLU A 105 -9.14 4.82 1.26
N TYR A 106 -8.01 4.51 0.61
CA TYR A 106 -6.69 5.02 0.99
C TYR A 106 -6.60 6.54 0.83
N ALA A 107 -7.21 7.09 -0.22
CA ALA A 107 -7.29 8.53 -0.40
C ALA A 107 -8.16 9.21 0.67
N GLY A 108 -9.25 8.55 1.09
CA GLY A 108 -10.08 9.02 2.19
C GLY A 108 -9.31 9.10 3.51
N LYS A 109 -8.57 8.03 3.84
CA LYS A 109 -7.71 7.96 5.03
C LYS A 109 -6.61 9.03 5.01
N LEU A 110 -5.90 9.19 3.88
CA LEU A 110 -4.89 10.23 3.73
C LEU A 110 -5.49 11.63 3.87
N GLY A 111 -6.66 11.88 3.28
CA GLY A 111 -7.38 13.14 3.42
C GLY A 111 -7.71 13.47 4.88
N PHE A 112 -8.19 12.48 5.64
CA PHE A 112 -8.43 12.61 7.07
C PHE A 112 -7.16 12.99 7.85
N TYR A 113 -6.02 12.38 7.53
CA TYR A 113 -4.74 12.70 8.17
C TYR A 113 -4.27 14.11 7.87
N VAL A 114 -4.38 14.54 6.61
CA VAL A 114 -4.06 15.92 6.20
C VAL A 114 -4.91 16.93 6.95
N SER A 115 -6.23 16.70 7.06
CA SER A 115 -7.13 17.56 7.83
C SER A 115 -6.75 17.62 9.30
N TRP A 116 -6.46 16.48 9.93
CA TRP A 116 -6.07 16.44 11.34
C TRP A 116 -4.77 17.22 11.59
N VAL A 117 -3.74 17.06 10.73
CA VAL A 117 -2.48 17.80 10.84
C VAL A 117 -2.69 19.31 10.65
N ASP A 118 -3.54 19.71 9.71
CA ASP A 118 -3.88 21.10 9.47
C ASP A 118 -4.59 21.77 10.66
N GLU A 119 -5.41 21.01 11.39
CA GLU A 119 -6.15 21.49 12.55
C GLU A 119 -5.31 21.52 13.83
N ASN A 120 -4.40 20.56 14.00
CA ASN A 120 -3.73 20.32 15.29
C ASN A 120 -2.25 20.72 15.32
N LEU A 121 -1.54 20.63 14.18
CA LEU A 121 -0.09 20.88 14.12
C LEU A 121 0.25 22.14 13.32
N ARG A 122 -0.55 22.46 12.28
CA ARG A 122 -0.28 23.61 11.41
C ARG A 122 -0.55 24.94 12.11
N VAL A 123 0.41 25.85 12.00
CA VAL A 123 0.27 27.25 12.41
C VAL A 123 -0.19 28.05 11.21
N ALA A 124 -1.51 28.25 11.06
CA ALA A 124 -2.13 28.68 9.80
C ALA A 124 -1.66 30.05 9.26
N ASP A 125 -1.19 30.96 10.12
CA ASP A 125 -0.64 32.27 9.76
C ASP A 125 0.83 32.20 9.29
N ARG A 126 1.51 31.06 9.48
CA ARG A 126 2.93 30.88 9.16
C ARG A 126 3.21 29.76 8.17
N HIS A 127 2.39 28.73 8.21
CA HIS A 127 2.60 27.51 7.45
C HIS A 127 1.57 27.42 6.32
N ALA A 128 2.05 27.11 5.12
CA ALA A 128 1.22 26.75 4.00
C ALA A 128 0.43 25.46 4.31
N PRO A 129 -0.70 25.22 3.61
CA PRO A 129 -1.54 24.04 3.81
C PRO A 129 -0.75 22.72 3.68
N THR A 130 -1.10 21.75 4.52
CA THR A 130 -0.51 20.41 4.52
C THR A 130 -0.79 19.70 3.20
N ILE A 131 0.17 18.89 2.74
CA ILE A 131 0.00 18.00 1.59
C ILE A 131 0.08 16.55 2.03
N GLY A 132 -0.69 15.69 1.35
CA GLY A 132 -0.65 14.24 1.52
C GLY A 132 -0.03 13.56 0.31
N ILE A 133 0.80 12.54 0.54
CA ILE A 133 1.39 11.68 -0.49
C ILE A 133 0.93 10.24 -0.16
N LEU A 134 0.22 9.62 -1.10
CA LEU A 134 -0.13 8.21 -1.06
C LEU A 134 0.78 7.45 -2.03
N LEU A 135 1.53 6.52 -1.47
CA LEU A 135 2.42 5.64 -2.23
C LEU A 135 1.82 4.26 -2.29
N CYS A 136 1.44 3.82 -3.49
CA CYS A 136 1.04 2.43 -3.74
C CYS A 136 2.20 1.70 -4.38
N ALA A 137 2.89 0.87 -3.60
CA ALA A 137 4.02 0.06 -4.04
C ALA A 137 3.52 -1.32 -4.47
N GLY A 138 3.56 -1.60 -5.77
CA GLY A 138 3.14 -2.88 -6.33
C GLY A 138 4.09 -3.32 -7.43
N ARG A 139 4.39 -4.62 -7.50
CA ARG A 139 5.40 -5.22 -8.41
C ARG A 139 5.30 -4.79 -9.89
N ASN A 140 4.12 -4.39 -10.35
CA ASN A 140 3.88 -3.98 -11.73
C ASN A 140 3.39 -2.52 -11.88
N ASP A 141 3.08 -1.84 -10.78
CA ASP A 141 2.39 -0.55 -10.77
C ASP A 141 2.82 0.25 -9.53
N ASN A 142 4.04 0.80 -9.53
CA ASN A 142 4.46 1.79 -8.53
C ASN A 142 3.73 3.10 -8.84
N VAL A 143 2.57 3.30 -8.23
CA VAL A 143 1.72 4.47 -8.50
C VAL A 143 1.80 5.43 -7.32
N VAL A 144 2.32 6.62 -7.61
CA VAL A 144 2.34 7.74 -6.69
C VAL A 144 1.08 8.58 -6.90
N ARG A 145 0.37 8.88 -5.81
CA ARG A 145 -0.78 9.77 -5.82
C ARG A 145 -0.62 10.84 -4.76
N TYR A 146 -1.09 12.04 -5.09
CA TYR A 146 -1.01 13.18 -4.20
C TYR A 146 -2.41 13.63 -3.80
N SER A 147 -2.58 13.98 -2.53
CA SER A 147 -3.77 14.63 -2.00
C SER A 147 -3.39 16.04 -1.55
N LEU A 148 -4.01 17.05 -2.16
CA LEU A 148 -3.73 18.46 -1.83
C LEU A 148 -4.87 19.04 -1.01
N ALA A 149 -4.50 19.77 0.04
CA ALA A 149 -5.40 20.62 0.80
C ALA A 149 -5.10 22.13 0.61
N GLY A 150 -6.12 22.98 0.75
CA GLY A 150 -6.06 24.45 0.80
C GLY A 150 -6.14 25.28 -0.49
N THR A 151 -6.39 24.74 -1.69
CA THR A 151 -6.66 25.53 -2.91
C THR A 151 -8.13 26.00 -3.01
N THR A 152 -8.39 27.12 -3.69
CA THR A 152 -9.67 27.84 -3.81
C THR A 152 -10.82 27.09 -4.51
N ALA A 153 -10.66 25.81 -4.82
CA ALA A 153 -11.72 24.94 -5.31
C ALA A 153 -12.23 24.04 -4.16
N PRO A 154 -13.48 23.53 -4.18
CA PRO A 154 -14.01 22.67 -3.13
C PRO A 154 -13.05 21.53 -2.86
N LEU A 155 -12.42 21.61 -1.71
CA LEU A 155 -11.17 20.95 -1.37
C LEU A 155 -11.43 19.60 -0.72
N ALA A 156 -12.24 18.79 -1.40
CA ALA A 156 -12.45 17.41 -1.03
C ALA A 156 -11.52 16.57 -1.90
N VAL A 157 -10.34 16.25 -1.36
CA VAL A 157 -9.50 15.11 -1.77
C VAL A 157 -9.35 14.96 -3.29
N ALA A 158 -8.76 15.96 -3.96
CA ALA A 158 -8.36 15.76 -5.34
C ALA A 158 -7.14 14.83 -5.37
N ASN A 159 -7.33 13.61 -5.88
CA ASN A 159 -6.26 12.66 -6.15
C ASN A 159 -5.53 13.10 -7.43
N TYR A 160 -4.36 13.69 -7.28
CA TYR A 160 -3.50 14.09 -8.39
C TYR A 160 -2.48 12.98 -8.69
N THR A 161 -2.15 12.79 -9.96
CA THR A 161 -0.86 12.23 -10.39
C THR A 161 0.15 13.36 -10.56
N TYR A 162 1.45 13.05 -10.61
CA TYR A 162 2.51 14.07 -10.71
C TYR A 162 2.25 15.10 -11.82
N ASP A 163 1.83 14.65 -13.00
CA ASP A 163 1.54 15.51 -14.15
C ASP A 163 0.39 16.51 -13.92
N THR A 164 -0.51 16.20 -12.99
CA THR A 164 -1.68 17.02 -12.67
C THR A 164 -1.47 17.93 -11.47
N LEU A 165 -0.30 17.85 -10.82
CA LEU A 165 0.04 18.71 -9.70
C LEU A 165 0.22 20.17 -10.15
N PRO A 166 -0.21 21.14 -9.32
CA PRO A 166 0.17 22.53 -9.50
C PRO A 166 1.70 22.68 -9.53
N GLU A 167 2.22 23.54 -10.41
CA GLU A 167 3.67 23.81 -10.57
C GLU A 167 4.41 23.99 -9.24
N PRO A 168 3.90 24.80 -8.28
CA PRO A 168 4.61 25.01 -7.01
C PRO A 168 4.69 23.76 -6.13
N ILE A 169 3.85 22.75 -6.37
CA ILE A 169 3.87 21.48 -5.64
C ILE A 169 4.79 20.47 -6.33
N ARG A 170 4.89 20.47 -7.67
CA ARG A 170 5.82 19.58 -8.40
C ARG A 170 7.28 19.78 -7.99
N GLU A 171 7.67 21.01 -7.65
CA GLU A 171 9.03 21.33 -7.18
C GLU A 171 9.35 20.81 -5.75
N LEU A 172 8.35 20.29 -5.03
CA LEU A 172 8.51 19.85 -3.63
C LEU A 172 8.56 18.36 -3.44
N VAL A 173 7.84 17.66 -4.30
CA VAL A 173 7.64 16.25 -4.15
C VAL A 173 8.67 15.56 -5.04
N PRO A 174 9.30 14.47 -4.57
CA PRO A 174 10.07 13.65 -5.48
C PRO A 174 9.21 13.29 -6.69
N THR A 175 9.88 13.21 -7.83
CA THR A 175 9.26 12.74 -9.06
C THR A 175 8.77 11.30 -8.89
N ASP A 176 7.79 10.90 -9.71
CA ASP A 176 7.32 9.52 -9.74
C ASP A 176 8.48 8.54 -9.98
N SER A 177 9.49 8.92 -10.78
CA SER A 177 10.69 8.11 -11.04
C SER A 177 11.57 7.96 -9.80
N GLU A 178 11.86 9.04 -9.07
CA GLU A 178 12.73 8.97 -7.88
C GLU A 178 12.09 8.13 -6.77
N LEU A 179 10.77 8.24 -6.61
CA LEU A 179 10.01 7.37 -5.70
C LEU A 179 10.00 5.92 -6.20
N ALA A 180 9.80 5.69 -7.50
CA ALA A 180 9.81 4.34 -8.07
C ALA A 180 11.19 3.68 -7.94
N ASP A 181 12.28 4.39 -8.25
CA ASP A 181 13.65 3.89 -8.14
C ASP A 181 13.99 3.51 -6.68
N ALA A 182 13.51 4.31 -5.72
CA ALA A 182 13.66 4.04 -4.30
C ALA A 182 12.92 2.76 -3.87
N VAL A 183 11.68 2.61 -4.36
CA VAL A 183 10.85 1.43 -4.09
C VAL A 183 11.48 0.20 -4.73
N ASP A 184 11.89 0.25 -6.00
CA ASP A 184 12.48 -0.85 -6.75
C ASP A 184 13.81 -1.31 -6.16
N ALA A 185 14.68 -0.38 -5.77
CA ALA A 185 15.92 -0.73 -5.07
C ALA A 185 15.65 -1.47 -3.74
N THR A 186 14.57 -1.09 -3.02
CA THR A 186 14.16 -1.79 -1.79
C THR A 186 13.67 -3.21 -2.10
N TRP A 187 12.91 -3.37 -3.18
CA TRP A 187 12.43 -4.68 -3.64
C TRP A 187 13.57 -5.61 -4.03
N ASP A 188 14.56 -5.12 -4.77
CA ASP A 188 15.73 -5.89 -5.19
C ASP A 188 16.59 -6.31 -3.98
N GLU A 189 16.73 -5.44 -2.98
CA GLU A 189 17.45 -5.73 -1.73
C GLU A 189 16.75 -6.82 -0.88
N LEU A 190 15.42 -6.83 -0.87
CA LEU A 190 14.61 -7.79 -0.09
C LEU A 190 14.31 -9.09 -0.84
N THR A 191 14.42 -9.10 -2.17
CA THR A 191 14.19 -10.28 -3.01
C THR A 191 15.36 -10.59 -3.94
N PRO A 192 16.58 -10.81 -3.39
CA PRO A 192 17.81 -10.94 -4.19
C PRO A 192 17.85 -12.18 -5.10
N ASP A 193 16.95 -13.15 -4.94
CA ASP A 193 17.01 -14.47 -5.59
C ASP A 193 15.84 -14.75 -6.55
N ARG A 194 15.57 -13.84 -7.50
CA ARG A 194 14.66 -14.11 -8.63
C ARG A 194 15.16 -13.66 -10.01
N THR A 195 16.43 -13.28 -10.15
CA THR A 195 17.09 -13.26 -11.47
C THR A 195 17.79 -14.60 -11.70
N ASP A 196 17.01 -15.62 -12.02
CA ASP A 196 17.40 -16.78 -12.86
C ASP A 196 16.23 -17.77 -12.88
N GLY A 197 15.42 -17.73 -13.93
CA GLY A 197 14.39 -18.75 -14.13
C GLY A 197 13.12 -18.30 -14.83
N ASP A 198 13.25 -17.59 -15.96
CA ASP A 198 12.34 -17.85 -17.08
C ASP A 198 13.07 -17.51 -18.38
N ASP A 199 14.01 -18.37 -18.73
CA ASP A 199 14.45 -18.53 -20.11
C ASP A 199 13.55 -19.64 -20.70
N PRO A 200 12.49 -19.30 -21.46
CA PRO A 200 11.75 -20.32 -22.19
C PRO A 200 12.63 -20.76 -23.36
N GLN A 201 13.47 -21.78 -23.13
CA GLN A 201 14.06 -22.53 -24.23
C GLN A 201 12.93 -23.18 -25.05
N SER A 202 12.73 -22.69 -26.28
CA SER A 202 12.48 -23.49 -27.50
C SER A 202 12.63 -22.62 -28.75
#